data_AF-K0RH00-F1
#
_entry.id   AF-K0RH00-F1
#
_cell.length_a   1.000
_cell.length_b   1.000
_cell.length_c   1.000
_cell.angle_alpha   90.00
_cell.angle_beta   90.00
_cell.angle_gamma   90.00
#
_symmetry.space_group_name_H-M   'P 1'
#
loop_
_entity.id
_entity.type
_entity.pdbx_description
1 polymer ?
#
loop_
_entity_poly.entity_id
_entity_poly.type
_entity_poly.pdbx_seq_one_letter_code
_entity_poly.pdbx_strand_id
1 'polypeptide(L)'
;TFKAWLSDRTASVSQRFDRDFDHAALVRTDGVRVANDWSDLTDGTLLGAIDRDEFGNTGGANSAWTNTDTGGNARGVDRDCNRWRTAASTGSSRIGTVSQTDSRWTQPELTQAESPLNVKHAVRCCRDDDGEEDIWYRSPAASCRVNALAETWTGELPPGAQLDAPHGYTGYPGRTCRKEDDNDDGYLVTSAQECALFCDRDADCDSFDLTEGNILVTGGNTCYLHTSCHHYSETDTANTATDWYFKHHDIIPAGYARQSNTNCQTGPRVLNNHIRTVQECANICSADDSCISFNYGRISNGNAATIGRCDLVTDTISTSPCDDFISSAFWNWYHKKEGFQDDETECLFMTHGDAEEHCEDSGGRLCTKEELEDGCASFMGCGFDSSLVWSSTETSPEVCETDPSQQATSYASCGNFVSAMEQLYAGRPDTFAAEENPLRLNADIHIQASSDFENVQFPTRFNWIIDQTNGIASLYPNSPYLYDFEESLSTSDADLFCDAALGPPTVLAQACDASMDFLLGSSVSIGMLTSTAKAVNGESPDFGFARPFIRGLLVNDNHVTH
;
A
#
# COMPACT_ATOMS: atom_id res chain seq x y z
N THR A 1 -28.16 -19.85 28.64
CA THR A 1 -28.96 -19.17 27.60
C THR A 1 -28.04 -18.82 26.45
N PHE A 2 -28.47 -18.95 25.20
CA PHE A 2 -27.64 -18.57 24.05
C PHE A 2 -27.85 -17.09 23.72
N LYS A 3 -26.76 -16.37 23.41
CA LYS A 3 -26.75 -14.97 22.97
C LYS A 3 -26.03 -14.89 21.62
N ALA A 4 -26.50 -14.03 20.74
CA ALA A 4 -25.88 -13.83 19.43
C ALA A 4 -24.67 -12.90 19.52
N TRP A 5 -23.57 -13.31 18.89
CA TRP A 5 -22.39 -12.47 18.66
C TRP A 5 -22.68 -11.47 17.53
N LEU A 6 -23.38 -10.37 17.85
CA LEU A 6 -23.96 -9.46 16.87
C LEU A 6 -24.15 -8.06 17.46
N SER A 7 -23.53 -7.01 16.93
CA SER A 7 -23.66 -5.65 17.49
C SER A 7 -24.52 -4.74 16.63
N ASP A 8 -25.19 -3.78 17.24
CA ASP A 8 -25.91 -2.73 16.53
C ASP A 8 -25.55 -1.34 17.08
N ARG A 9 -26.11 -0.28 16.48
CA ARG A 9 -25.83 1.11 16.89
C ARG A 9 -26.21 1.48 18.34
N THR A 10 -26.89 0.60 19.06
CA THR A 10 -27.39 0.83 20.42
C THR A 10 -26.88 -0.16 21.45
N ALA A 11 -26.35 -1.30 21.04
CA ALA A 11 -25.86 -2.33 21.95
C ALA A 11 -24.78 -3.20 21.31
N SER A 12 -23.70 -3.44 22.06
CA SER A 12 -22.60 -4.31 21.67
C SER A 12 -22.70 -5.70 22.30
N VAL A 13 -21.85 -6.61 21.84
CA VAL A 13 -21.65 -7.93 22.44
C VAL A 13 -21.06 -7.82 23.84
N SER A 14 -20.04 -6.97 24.03
CA SER A 14 -19.38 -6.69 25.32
C SER A 14 -20.35 -6.21 26.40
N GLN A 15 -21.41 -5.48 26.03
CA GLN A 15 -22.44 -5.00 26.95
C GLN A 15 -23.55 -6.02 27.26
N ARG A 16 -23.79 -6.98 26.35
CA ARG A 16 -24.93 -7.90 26.45
C ARG A 16 -24.54 -9.29 26.92
N PHE A 17 -23.29 -9.73 26.75
CA PHE A 17 -22.85 -11.03 27.21
C PHE A 17 -22.75 -11.06 28.73
N ASP A 18 -23.02 -12.24 29.30
CA ASP A 18 -22.90 -12.43 30.75
C ASP A 18 -21.42 -12.60 31.09
N ARG A 19 -20.90 -11.76 31.97
CA ARG A 19 -19.48 -11.68 32.34
C ARG A 19 -19.12 -12.55 33.54
N ASP A 20 -20.11 -13.16 34.19
CA ASP A 20 -19.91 -14.03 35.36
C ASP A 20 -19.11 -15.30 35.02
N PHE A 21 -18.93 -15.60 33.73
CA PHE A 21 -18.22 -16.77 33.21
C PHE A 21 -17.00 -16.41 32.36
N ASP A 22 -16.43 -15.22 32.56
CA ASP A 22 -15.29 -14.77 31.76
C ASP A 22 -14.10 -15.71 31.83
N HIS A 23 -13.93 -16.47 32.91
CA HIS A 23 -12.84 -17.43 33.07
C HIS A 23 -13.13 -18.83 32.49
N ALA A 24 -14.32 -19.04 31.92
CA ALA A 24 -14.73 -20.33 31.38
C ALA A 24 -14.31 -20.48 29.91
N ALA A 25 -13.80 -21.66 29.56
CA ALA A 25 -13.44 -21.96 28.19
C ALA A 25 -14.68 -22.02 27.28
N LEU A 26 -14.57 -21.41 26.10
CA LEU A 26 -15.55 -21.50 25.05
C LEU A 26 -15.21 -22.69 24.15
N VAL A 27 -16.15 -23.61 24.08
CA VAL A 27 -15.99 -24.88 23.38
C VAL A 27 -17.14 -25.04 22.39
N ARG A 28 -16.80 -25.47 21.18
CA ARG A 28 -17.77 -25.81 20.13
C ARG A 28 -18.53 -27.08 20.49
N THR A 29 -19.64 -27.31 19.80
CA THR A 29 -20.53 -28.46 20.03
C THR A 29 -19.85 -29.83 19.88
N ASP A 30 -18.75 -29.91 19.14
CA ASP A 30 -17.94 -31.12 18.95
C ASP A 30 -16.73 -31.24 19.90
N GLY A 31 -16.62 -30.35 20.89
CA GLY A 31 -15.56 -30.39 21.90
C GLY A 31 -14.28 -29.66 21.51
N VAL A 32 -14.21 -29.08 20.30
CA VAL A 32 -13.08 -28.23 19.91
C VAL A 32 -13.11 -26.94 20.72
N ARG A 33 -12.01 -26.65 21.42
CA ARG A 33 -11.86 -25.41 22.16
C ARG A 33 -11.65 -24.26 21.18
N VAL A 34 -12.49 -23.24 21.30
CA VAL A 34 -12.46 -22.01 20.49
C VAL A 34 -11.68 -20.93 21.24
N ALA A 35 -11.89 -20.83 22.55
CA ALA A 35 -11.14 -19.93 23.42
C ALA A 35 -11.02 -20.49 24.85
N ASN A 36 -9.97 -20.11 25.56
CA ASN A 36 -9.69 -20.49 26.96
C ASN A 36 -10.56 -19.74 27.96
N ASP A 37 -10.91 -18.51 27.63
CA ASP A 37 -11.67 -17.58 28.46
C ASP A 37 -12.18 -16.43 27.56
N TRP A 38 -12.89 -15.46 28.14
CA TRP A 38 -13.39 -14.30 27.39
C TRP A 38 -12.24 -13.46 26.81
N SER A 39 -11.14 -13.31 27.54
CA SER A 39 -9.99 -12.54 27.06
C SER A 39 -9.40 -13.19 25.82
N ASP A 40 -9.23 -14.51 25.80
CA ASP A 40 -8.80 -15.30 24.64
C ASP A 40 -9.82 -15.27 23.49
N LEU A 41 -11.12 -15.14 23.78
CA LEU A 41 -12.13 -14.95 22.72
C LEU A 41 -12.05 -13.56 22.08
N THR A 42 -11.54 -12.57 22.80
CA THR A 42 -11.59 -11.14 22.42
C THR A 42 -10.21 -10.51 22.16
N ASP A 43 -9.18 -11.34 22.10
CA ASP A 43 -7.81 -10.89 21.85
C ASP A 43 -7.47 -10.73 20.36
N GLY A 44 -8.38 -11.14 19.48
CA GLY A 44 -8.22 -11.09 18.03
C GLY A 44 -7.79 -12.41 17.40
N THR A 45 -7.59 -13.46 18.19
CA THR A 45 -7.24 -14.81 17.73
C THR A 45 -8.15 -15.87 18.38
N LEU A 46 -8.30 -17.02 17.75
CA LEU A 46 -9.07 -18.16 18.26
C LEU A 46 -8.18 -19.40 18.27
N LEU A 47 -8.37 -20.26 19.27
CA LEU A 47 -7.74 -21.59 19.33
C LEU A 47 -8.32 -22.57 18.29
N GLY A 48 -9.54 -22.31 17.82
CA GLY A 48 -10.22 -23.13 16.83
C GLY A 48 -11.35 -22.37 16.15
N ALA A 49 -11.49 -22.56 14.84
CA ALA A 49 -12.48 -21.86 14.04
C ALA A 49 -13.92 -22.18 14.47
N ILE A 50 -14.82 -21.21 14.32
CA ILE A 50 -16.25 -21.38 14.61
C ILE A 50 -16.98 -21.78 13.32
N ASP A 51 -16.58 -22.93 12.76
CA ASP A 51 -17.00 -23.41 11.43
C ASP A 51 -18.03 -24.56 11.49
N ARG A 52 -18.75 -24.68 12.61
CA ARG A 52 -19.82 -25.67 12.82
C ARG A 52 -21.11 -25.02 13.28
N ASP A 53 -22.23 -25.59 12.85
CA ASP A 53 -23.55 -25.24 13.37
C ASP A 53 -23.85 -25.94 14.71
N GLU A 54 -25.04 -25.71 15.24
CA GLU A 54 -25.50 -26.31 16.50
C GLU A 54 -25.65 -27.85 16.44
N PHE A 55 -25.64 -28.43 15.24
CA PHE A 55 -25.72 -29.87 15.00
C PHE A 55 -24.35 -30.50 14.72
N GLY A 56 -23.29 -29.70 14.65
CA GLY A 56 -21.92 -30.16 14.36
C GLY A 56 -21.64 -30.37 12.87
N ASN A 57 -22.48 -29.85 11.97
CA ASN A 57 -22.27 -29.98 10.53
C ASN A 57 -21.38 -28.86 9.97
N THR A 58 -20.79 -29.13 8.80
CA THR A 58 -19.96 -28.21 8.02
C THR A 58 -20.74 -27.82 6.75
N GLY A 59 -20.89 -26.54 6.40
CA GLY A 59 -21.33 -26.14 5.05
C GLY A 59 -22.60 -25.28 4.89
N GLY A 60 -22.97 -24.46 5.87
CA GLY A 60 -24.13 -23.57 5.75
C GLY A 60 -23.83 -22.16 5.19
N ALA A 61 -22.71 -21.55 5.56
CA ALA A 61 -22.28 -20.24 5.09
C ALA A 61 -20.78 -20.06 5.36
N ASN A 62 -20.02 -19.49 4.41
CA ASN A 62 -18.59 -19.16 4.62
C ASN A 62 -18.40 -17.90 5.48
N SER A 63 -19.49 -17.19 5.79
CA SER A 63 -19.46 -15.92 6.49
C SER A 63 -20.59 -15.83 7.52
N ALA A 64 -20.35 -15.10 8.60
CA ALA A 64 -21.30 -14.84 9.67
C ALA A 64 -21.49 -13.34 9.85
N TRP A 65 -22.73 -12.88 10.03
CA TRP A 65 -23.02 -11.48 10.35
C TRP A 65 -22.55 -11.16 11.76
N THR A 66 -21.84 -10.04 11.95
CA THR A 66 -21.32 -9.66 13.27
C THR A 66 -21.51 -8.18 13.59
N ASN A 67 -21.10 -7.27 12.70
CA ASN A 67 -20.86 -5.85 13.03
C ASN A 67 -20.11 -5.61 14.36
N THR A 68 -19.31 -6.61 14.76
CA THR A 68 -18.67 -6.68 16.08
C THR A 68 -17.17 -6.78 15.86
N ASP A 69 -16.41 -5.89 16.48
CA ASP A 69 -14.95 -5.97 16.48
C ASP A 69 -14.43 -7.12 17.35
N THR A 70 -13.12 -7.37 17.31
CA THR A 70 -12.50 -8.43 18.13
C THR A 70 -12.71 -8.22 19.63
N GLY A 71 -12.80 -6.96 20.08
CA GLY A 71 -13.10 -6.60 21.47
C GLY A 71 -14.56 -6.79 21.90
N GLY A 72 -15.44 -7.22 21.00
CA GLY A 72 -16.87 -7.38 21.28
C GLY A 72 -17.67 -6.08 21.20
N ASN A 73 -17.11 -5.00 20.67
CA ASN A 73 -17.78 -3.71 20.51
C ASN A 73 -18.41 -3.54 19.12
N ALA A 74 -19.36 -2.61 18.99
CA ALA A 74 -19.98 -2.31 17.71
C ALA A 74 -19.01 -1.54 16.80
N ARG A 75 -18.75 -2.04 15.59
CA ARG A 75 -17.77 -1.43 14.66
C ARG A 75 -18.32 -0.28 13.81
N GLY A 76 -19.54 0.19 14.10
CA GLY A 76 -20.21 1.26 13.36
C GLY A 76 -21.71 1.30 13.60
N VAL A 77 -22.30 2.49 13.38
CA VAL A 77 -23.73 2.75 13.61
C VAL A 77 -24.59 2.56 12.35
N ASP A 78 -23.98 2.44 11.18
CA ASP A 78 -24.62 2.39 9.86
C ASP A 78 -24.57 1.00 9.20
N ARG A 79 -23.67 0.12 9.67
CA ARG A 79 -23.44 -1.24 9.14
C ARG A 79 -24.14 -2.35 9.94
N ASP A 80 -25.33 -2.05 10.43
CA ASP A 80 -26.13 -2.95 11.29
C ASP A 80 -27.42 -3.44 10.60
N CYS A 81 -27.56 -3.30 9.27
CA CYS A 81 -28.81 -3.60 8.54
C CYS A 81 -30.06 -3.04 9.25
N ASN A 82 -30.00 -1.76 9.66
CA ASN A 82 -31.06 -1.08 10.43
C ASN A 82 -31.46 -1.89 11.69
N ARG A 83 -30.47 -2.15 12.55
CA ARG A 83 -30.61 -2.99 13.76
C ARG A 83 -31.11 -4.40 13.45
N TRP A 84 -30.63 -4.97 12.35
CA TRP A 84 -30.93 -6.33 11.89
C TRP A 84 -32.42 -6.54 11.56
N ARG A 85 -33.10 -5.47 11.13
CA ARG A 85 -34.55 -5.47 10.82
C ARG A 85 -34.86 -5.46 9.33
N THR A 86 -33.86 -5.22 8.47
CA THR A 86 -34.06 -5.21 7.03
C THR A 86 -33.22 -6.25 6.31
N ALA A 87 -33.82 -6.85 5.28
CA ALA A 87 -33.15 -7.69 4.29
C ALA A 87 -33.04 -6.98 2.92
N ALA A 88 -33.25 -5.66 2.88
CA ALA A 88 -33.16 -4.88 1.65
C ALA A 88 -31.72 -4.87 1.11
N SER A 89 -31.57 -4.94 -0.21
CA SER A 89 -30.27 -4.95 -0.91
C SER A 89 -29.44 -3.65 -0.76
N THR A 90 -30.01 -2.61 -0.15
CA THR A 90 -29.35 -1.34 0.15
C THR A 90 -28.79 -1.27 1.58
N GLY A 91 -29.09 -2.25 2.44
CA GLY A 91 -28.54 -2.33 3.79
C GLY A 91 -27.14 -2.94 3.75
N SER A 92 -26.15 -2.22 4.24
CA SER A 92 -24.80 -2.76 4.40
C SER A 92 -24.60 -3.32 5.81
N SER A 93 -23.87 -4.42 5.92
CA SER A 93 -23.46 -4.99 7.19
C SER A 93 -22.09 -5.65 7.10
N ARG A 94 -21.41 -5.76 8.24
CA ARG A 94 -20.08 -6.38 8.36
C ARG A 94 -20.23 -7.86 8.71
N ILE A 95 -19.38 -8.69 8.10
CA ILE A 95 -19.37 -10.15 8.23
C ILE A 95 -17.99 -10.66 8.65
N GLY A 96 -17.95 -11.63 9.55
CA GLY A 96 -16.77 -12.45 9.79
C GLY A 96 -16.73 -13.69 8.87
N THR A 97 -15.56 -14.31 8.75
CA THR A 97 -15.35 -15.55 7.97
C THR A 97 -15.22 -16.74 8.91
N VAL A 98 -16.14 -17.70 8.81
CA VAL A 98 -16.30 -18.77 9.83
C VAL A 98 -15.13 -19.75 9.92
N SER A 99 -14.32 -19.85 8.86
CA SER A 99 -13.13 -20.71 8.80
C SER A 99 -11.86 -20.06 9.34
N GLN A 100 -11.88 -18.77 9.65
CA GLN A 100 -10.70 -18.04 10.14
C GLN A 100 -10.56 -18.17 11.65
N THR A 101 -9.32 -18.09 12.11
CA THR A 101 -8.93 -18.07 13.53
C THR A 101 -8.20 -16.79 13.93
N ASP A 102 -8.01 -15.86 13.00
CA ASP A 102 -7.53 -14.50 13.24
C ASP A 102 -8.72 -13.51 13.23
N SER A 103 -8.44 -12.22 13.42
CA SER A 103 -9.43 -11.14 13.57
C SER A 103 -10.59 -11.21 12.57
N ARG A 104 -10.34 -11.72 11.35
CA ARG A 104 -11.28 -11.94 10.25
C ARG A 104 -12.44 -12.87 10.60
N TRP A 105 -12.36 -13.65 11.68
CA TRP A 105 -13.45 -14.50 12.17
C TRP A 105 -14.68 -13.68 12.60
N THR A 106 -14.48 -12.45 13.09
CA THR A 106 -15.55 -11.52 13.49
C THR A 106 -15.45 -10.16 12.82
N GLN A 107 -14.24 -9.67 12.63
CA GLN A 107 -13.95 -8.38 12.05
C GLN A 107 -13.19 -8.63 10.75
N PRO A 108 -13.83 -8.52 9.58
CA PRO A 108 -13.06 -8.41 8.37
C PRO A 108 -12.24 -7.13 8.55
N GLU A 109 -10.93 -7.27 8.57
CA GLU A 109 -10.05 -6.13 8.49
C GLU A 109 -10.53 -5.34 7.27
N LEU A 110 -10.99 -4.10 7.52
CA LEU A 110 -10.44 -3.06 6.67
C LEU A 110 -8.96 -3.25 6.92
N THR A 111 -8.21 -3.61 5.88
CA THR A 111 -6.75 -3.52 5.87
C THR A 111 -6.39 -2.51 6.93
N GLN A 112 -5.73 -2.95 8.01
CA GLN A 112 -5.22 -1.99 8.96
C GLN A 112 -4.59 -0.92 8.10
N ALA A 113 -4.99 0.34 8.30
CA ALA A 113 -4.04 1.35 7.97
C ALA A 113 -2.83 0.97 8.84
N GLU A 114 -1.87 0.25 8.25
CA GLU A 114 -0.51 0.75 8.23
C GLU A 114 -0.64 2.25 8.32
N SER A 115 0.04 2.87 9.29
CA SER A 115 -0.01 4.32 9.45
C SER A 115 -0.08 4.96 8.05
N PRO A 116 -0.91 5.98 7.79
CA PRO A 116 -1.05 6.55 6.45
C PRO A 116 0.28 6.83 5.72
N LEU A 117 1.39 6.88 6.46
CA LEU A 117 2.76 7.01 5.99
C LEU A 117 3.46 5.69 5.58
N ASN A 118 3.11 4.54 6.14
CA ASN A 118 3.61 3.21 5.71
C ASN A 118 2.88 2.68 4.46
N VAL A 119 1.74 3.30 4.10
CA VAL A 119 1.07 3.01 2.84
C VAL A 119 1.99 3.40 1.69
N LYS A 120 2.16 2.50 0.72
CA LYS A 120 2.92 2.81 -0.48
C LYS A 120 2.04 3.45 -1.54
N HIS A 121 2.47 4.57 -2.08
CA HIS A 121 1.87 5.20 -3.27
C HIS A 121 2.90 5.36 -4.37
N ALA A 122 2.38 5.53 -5.59
CA ALA A 122 3.23 5.75 -6.74
C ALA A 122 4.04 7.03 -6.57
N VAL A 123 5.31 7.00 -6.96
CA VAL A 123 6.21 8.15 -6.84
C VAL A 123 6.24 8.90 -8.17
N ARG A 124 6.16 10.23 -8.11
CA ARG A 124 6.39 11.11 -9.26
C ARG A 124 7.27 12.27 -8.79
N CYS A 125 8.44 12.38 -9.41
CA CYS A 125 9.38 13.45 -9.10
C CYS A 125 9.25 14.58 -10.14
N CYS A 126 9.28 15.82 -9.66
CA CYS A 126 9.28 17.04 -10.44
C CYS A 126 10.53 17.87 -10.11
N ARG A 127 11.06 18.57 -11.12
CA ARG A 127 12.19 19.48 -10.99
C ARG A 127 11.96 20.74 -11.80
N ASP A 128 12.43 21.88 -11.29
CA ASP A 128 12.45 23.11 -12.07
C ASP A 128 13.39 22.97 -13.30
N ASP A 129 13.03 23.65 -14.39
CA ASP A 129 13.78 23.56 -15.65
C ASP A 129 15.14 24.26 -15.57
N ASP A 130 16.22 23.49 -15.46
CA ASP A 130 17.60 23.94 -15.29
C ASP A 130 18.52 23.64 -16.49
N GLY A 131 18.03 22.93 -17.50
CA GLY A 131 18.72 22.71 -18.77
C GLY A 131 19.69 21.51 -18.84
N GLU A 132 19.63 20.56 -17.90
CA GLU A 132 20.32 19.25 -18.00
C GLU A 132 19.34 18.12 -18.38
N GLU A 133 19.65 17.39 -19.44
CA GLU A 133 18.73 16.49 -20.18
C GLU A 133 19.32 15.08 -20.35
N ASP A 134 19.20 14.20 -19.35
CA ASP A 134 19.35 12.76 -19.63
C ASP A 134 18.18 11.91 -19.09
N ILE A 135 17.47 12.34 -18.04
CA ILE A 135 16.35 11.58 -17.43
C ILE A 135 15.08 12.41 -17.11
N TRP A 136 15.11 13.72 -17.32
CA TRP A 136 14.01 14.63 -16.97
C TRP A 136 13.31 15.13 -18.23
N TYR A 137 12.00 14.90 -18.34
CA TYR A 137 11.22 15.24 -19.53
C TYR A 137 10.26 16.39 -19.23
N ARG A 138 10.18 17.33 -20.16
CA ARG A 138 9.20 18.40 -20.10
C ARG A 138 7.81 17.85 -20.40
N SER A 139 6.87 18.12 -19.48
CA SER A 139 5.48 17.71 -19.66
C SER A 139 4.88 18.26 -20.96
N PRO A 140 4.08 17.44 -21.69
CA PRO A 140 3.31 17.91 -22.83
C PRO A 140 2.18 18.89 -22.44
N ALA A 141 1.83 19.00 -21.15
CA ALA A 141 0.85 19.96 -20.67
C ALA A 141 1.41 21.39 -20.75
N ALA A 142 0.78 22.24 -21.56
CA ALA A 142 1.29 23.58 -21.87
C ALA A 142 1.36 24.56 -20.67
N SER A 143 0.63 24.26 -19.58
CA SER A 143 0.67 25.01 -18.31
C SER A 143 1.91 24.70 -17.48
N CYS A 144 2.54 23.55 -17.71
CA CYS A 144 3.62 23.05 -16.86
C CYS A 144 4.94 23.76 -17.13
N ARG A 145 5.61 24.13 -16.04
CA ARG A 145 6.93 24.77 -16.05
C ARG A 145 8.02 23.91 -15.41
N VAL A 146 7.66 22.71 -14.98
CA VAL A 146 8.55 21.72 -14.39
C VAL A 146 8.78 20.57 -15.37
N ASN A 147 9.92 19.93 -15.22
CA ASN A 147 10.21 18.64 -15.84
C ASN A 147 9.83 17.54 -14.83
N ALA A 148 9.31 16.42 -15.32
CA ALA A 148 9.09 15.24 -14.49
C ALA A 148 10.12 14.17 -14.83
N LEU A 149 10.48 13.35 -13.85
CA LEU A 149 11.37 12.23 -14.06
C LEU A 149 10.68 11.25 -15.02
N ALA A 150 11.36 10.87 -16.10
CA ALA A 150 10.82 9.83 -16.97
C ALA A 150 10.94 8.48 -16.32
N GLU A 151 9.89 7.68 -16.51
CA GLU A 151 9.84 6.30 -16.10
C GLU A 151 9.49 5.42 -17.30
N THR A 152 9.52 4.10 -17.10
CA THR A 152 9.24 3.13 -18.17
C THR A 152 7.83 3.38 -18.73
N TRP A 153 7.74 3.85 -19.98
CA TRP A 153 6.46 4.21 -20.56
C TRP A 153 5.61 3.00 -20.92
N THR A 154 4.34 3.03 -20.51
CA THR A 154 3.45 1.86 -20.58
C THR A 154 2.22 2.08 -21.45
N GLY A 155 2.25 3.08 -22.32
CA GLY A 155 1.13 3.38 -23.22
C GLY A 155 -0.02 4.10 -22.53
N GLU A 156 0.25 4.99 -21.58
CA GLU A 156 -0.77 5.82 -20.93
C GLU A 156 -1.35 6.87 -21.92
N LEU A 157 -2.64 7.21 -21.77
CA LEU A 157 -3.36 8.08 -22.71
C LEU A 157 -3.73 9.44 -22.10
N PRO A 158 -3.53 10.56 -22.82
CA PRO A 158 -4.12 11.83 -22.45
C PRO A 158 -5.65 11.77 -22.31
N PRO A 159 -6.26 12.60 -21.44
CA PRO A 159 -7.71 12.58 -21.22
C PRO A 159 -8.45 12.80 -22.54
N GLY A 160 -9.31 11.85 -22.92
CA GLY A 160 -10.17 11.94 -24.12
C GLY A 160 -9.63 11.28 -25.40
N ALA A 161 -8.52 10.55 -25.34
CA ALA A 161 -7.81 10.05 -26.54
C ALA A 161 -8.01 8.55 -26.85
N GLN A 162 -9.12 7.90 -26.47
CA GLN A 162 -9.25 6.45 -26.66
C GLN A 162 -9.99 6.07 -27.96
N LEU A 163 -9.23 5.54 -28.93
CA LEU A 163 -9.76 4.70 -30.01
C LEU A 163 -10.13 3.31 -29.47
N ASP A 164 -10.99 2.58 -30.19
CA ASP A 164 -11.18 1.13 -29.96
C ASP A 164 -9.92 0.40 -30.46
N ALA A 165 -8.89 0.38 -29.61
CA ALA A 165 -7.58 -0.16 -29.95
C ALA A 165 -7.54 -1.69 -29.85
N PRO A 166 -6.70 -2.37 -30.66
CA PRO A 166 -6.43 -3.79 -30.47
C PRO A 166 -5.96 -4.09 -29.04
N HIS A 167 -6.35 -5.25 -28.52
CA HIS A 167 -5.93 -5.65 -27.18
C HIS A 167 -4.41 -5.81 -27.09
N GLY A 168 -3.81 -5.25 -26.04
CA GLY A 168 -2.35 -5.18 -25.91
C GLY A 168 -1.73 -3.97 -26.59
N TYR A 169 -2.57 -3.11 -27.18
CA TYR A 169 -2.16 -1.85 -27.79
C TYR A 169 -2.87 -0.66 -27.15
N THR A 170 -2.19 0.47 -27.18
CA THR A 170 -2.81 1.78 -26.94
C THR A 170 -2.84 2.54 -28.26
N GLY A 171 -4.05 2.93 -28.70
CA GLY A 171 -4.25 3.70 -29.93
C GLY A 171 -4.32 5.21 -29.66
N TYR A 172 -3.55 5.97 -30.42
CA TYR A 172 -3.41 7.42 -30.35
C TYR A 172 -3.93 8.05 -31.66
N PRO A 173 -5.10 8.70 -31.63
CA PRO A 173 -5.68 9.26 -32.83
C PRO A 173 -4.87 10.44 -33.38
N GLY A 174 -4.67 10.49 -34.70
CA GLY A 174 -3.98 11.61 -35.36
C GLY A 174 -2.49 11.72 -35.02
N ARG A 175 -1.84 10.59 -34.73
CA ARG A 175 -0.40 10.48 -34.43
C ARG A 175 0.28 9.54 -35.40
N THR A 176 1.59 9.73 -35.60
CA THR A 176 2.44 8.86 -36.43
C THR A 176 3.85 8.85 -35.86
N CYS A 177 4.54 7.72 -36.00
CA CYS A 177 5.94 7.59 -35.60
C CYS A 177 6.84 8.58 -36.36
N ARG A 178 7.74 9.28 -35.65
CA ARG A 178 8.75 10.18 -36.26
C ARG A 178 9.75 9.31 -37.00
N LYS A 179 9.56 9.18 -38.32
CA LYS A 179 10.37 8.29 -39.16
C LYS A 179 11.85 8.63 -39.10
N GLU A 180 12.65 7.72 -38.55
CA GLU A 180 14.07 7.57 -38.89
C GLU A 180 14.18 6.44 -39.93
N ASP A 181 14.07 6.80 -41.22
CA ASP A 181 14.47 5.99 -42.38
C ASP A 181 13.93 4.54 -42.55
N ASP A 182 12.78 4.18 -41.98
CA ASP A 182 12.11 2.89 -42.33
C ASP A 182 11.35 2.99 -43.67
N ASN A 183 12.04 2.59 -44.75
CA ASN A 183 11.49 2.39 -46.10
C ASN A 183 10.65 1.10 -46.19
N ASP A 184 9.58 0.98 -45.40
CA ASP A 184 8.66 -0.16 -45.53
C ASP A 184 7.43 0.22 -46.39
N ASP A 185 7.11 -0.62 -47.38
CA ASP A 185 6.03 -0.40 -48.37
C ASP A 185 4.62 -0.47 -47.75
N GLY A 186 4.52 -0.77 -46.45
CA GLY A 186 3.29 -0.88 -45.67
C GLY A 186 2.43 -2.10 -46.06
N TYR A 187 1.78 -2.71 -45.08
CA TYR A 187 0.89 -3.85 -45.28
C TYR A 187 -0.54 -3.37 -45.54
N LEU A 188 -1.20 -3.89 -46.57
CA LEU A 188 -2.63 -3.67 -46.76
C LEU A 188 -3.43 -4.51 -45.74
N VAL A 189 -4.21 -3.84 -44.91
CA VAL A 189 -5.02 -4.45 -43.85
C VAL A 189 -6.46 -3.90 -43.87
N THR A 190 -7.37 -4.62 -43.21
CA THR A 190 -8.78 -4.25 -43.12
C THR A 190 -9.16 -3.65 -41.77
N SER A 191 -8.31 -3.80 -40.75
CA SER A 191 -8.56 -3.28 -39.40
C SER A 191 -7.25 -3.11 -38.60
N ALA A 192 -7.32 -2.35 -37.51
CA ALA A 192 -6.24 -2.25 -36.53
C ALA A 192 -5.89 -3.61 -35.92
N GLN A 193 -6.88 -4.48 -35.67
CA GLN A 193 -6.65 -5.83 -35.16
C GLN A 193 -5.80 -6.69 -36.12
N GLU A 194 -5.97 -6.53 -37.42
CA GLU A 194 -5.15 -7.25 -38.39
C GLU A 194 -3.71 -6.76 -38.40
N CYS A 195 -3.48 -5.44 -38.26
CA CYS A 195 -2.15 -4.86 -38.13
C CYS A 195 -1.45 -5.31 -36.82
N ALA A 196 -2.19 -5.34 -35.71
CA ALA A 196 -1.70 -5.86 -34.43
C ALA A 196 -1.24 -7.32 -34.53
N LEU A 197 -1.92 -8.18 -35.30
CA LEU A 197 -1.48 -9.56 -35.50
C LEU A 197 -0.15 -9.66 -36.26
N PHE A 198 0.14 -8.71 -37.16
CA PHE A 198 1.46 -8.63 -37.81
C PHE A 198 2.53 -8.21 -36.81
N CYS A 199 2.28 -7.16 -36.03
CA CYS A 199 3.20 -6.66 -35.01
C CYS A 199 3.42 -7.65 -33.84
N ASP A 200 2.42 -8.45 -33.47
CA ASP A 200 2.56 -9.49 -32.45
C ASP A 200 3.44 -10.67 -32.91
N ARG A 201 3.53 -10.90 -34.23
CA ARG A 201 4.39 -11.95 -34.80
C ARG A 201 5.82 -11.48 -35.02
N ASP A 202 6.01 -10.18 -35.15
CA ASP A 202 7.32 -9.56 -35.26
C ASP A 202 7.89 -9.30 -33.87
N ALA A 203 9.05 -9.89 -33.58
CA ALA A 203 9.68 -9.76 -32.27
C ALA A 203 10.25 -8.37 -32.03
N ASP A 204 10.54 -7.62 -33.11
CA ASP A 204 11.16 -6.30 -33.07
C ASP A 204 10.13 -5.17 -33.21
N CYS A 205 8.84 -5.50 -33.38
CA CYS A 205 7.79 -4.49 -33.52
C CYS A 205 7.34 -3.95 -32.14
N ASP A 206 7.59 -2.66 -31.93
CA ASP A 206 7.21 -1.90 -30.73
C ASP A 206 5.91 -1.11 -30.92
N SER A 207 5.62 -0.69 -32.15
CA SER A 207 4.38 0.02 -32.48
C SER A 207 4.04 -0.06 -33.95
N PHE A 208 2.86 0.46 -34.34
CA PHE A 208 2.49 0.58 -35.74
C PHE A 208 1.64 1.81 -36.03
N ASP A 209 1.71 2.33 -37.25
CA ASP A 209 0.74 3.30 -37.77
C ASP A 209 -0.32 2.61 -38.61
N LEU A 210 -1.58 3.02 -38.45
CA LEU A 210 -2.68 2.65 -39.33
C LEU A 210 -3.18 3.90 -40.05
N THR A 211 -2.95 3.95 -41.35
CA THR A 211 -3.51 5.00 -42.22
C THR A 211 -4.78 4.50 -42.89
N GLU A 212 -5.90 5.18 -42.65
CA GLU A 212 -7.16 4.94 -43.33
C GLU A 212 -7.00 5.20 -44.83
N GLY A 213 -7.27 4.16 -45.62
CA GLY A 213 -7.30 4.23 -47.07
C GLY A 213 -8.73 4.07 -47.60
N ASN A 214 -9.01 4.61 -48.78
CA ASN A 214 -10.29 4.38 -49.42
C ASN A 214 -10.35 2.94 -49.96
N ILE A 215 -11.18 2.10 -49.35
CA ILE A 215 -11.40 0.69 -49.75
C ILE A 215 -11.60 0.51 -51.27
N LEU A 216 -12.22 1.48 -51.96
CA LEU A 216 -12.49 1.41 -53.41
C LEU A 216 -11.33 1.88 -54.30
N VAL A 217 -10.28 2.49 -53.72
CA VAL A 217 -9.17 3.12 -54.45
C VAL A 217 -7.80 2.54 -54.04
N THR A 218 -7.57 2.29 -52.76
CA THR A 218 -6.29 1.81 -52.19
C THR A 218 -6.31 0.35 -51.75
N GLY A 219 -7.49 -0.29 -51.72
CA GLY A 219 -7.64 -1.71 -51.36
C GLY A 219 -7.75 -2.00 -49.86
N GLY A 220 -7.79 -0.97 -49.01
CA GLY A 220 -7.90 -1.09 -47.55
C GLY A 220 -7.17 0.01 -46.82
N ASN A 221 -6.93 -0.19 -45.52
CA ASN A 221 -6.04 0.61 -44.70
C ASN A 221 -4.60 0.15 -44.92
N THR A 222 -3.64 1.04 -44.68
CA THR A 222 -2.21 0.70 -44.74
C THR A 222 -1.62 0.69 -43.33
N CYS A 223 -0.93 -0.39 -42.99
CA CYS A 223 -0.29 -0.68 -41.72
C CYS A 223 1.23 -0.55 -41.86
N TYR A 224 1.87 0.26 -41.03
CA TYR A 224 3.34 0.40 -40.98
C TYR A 224 3.84 -0.02 -39.61
N LEU A 225 4.68 -1.05 -39.54
CA LEU A 225 5.27 -1.51 -38.29
C LEU A 225 6.52 -0.69 -37.97
N HIS A 226 6.79 -0.46 -36.69
CA HIS A 226 7.90 0.36 -36.21
C HIS A 226 8.70 -0.37 -35.13
N THR A 227 10.02 -0.21 -35.16
CA THR A 227 11.00 -0.83 -34.23
C THR A 227 11.66 0.17 -33.27
N SER A 228 11.31 1.46 -33.38
CA SER A 228 11.96 2.55 -32.66
C SER A 228 11.01 3.49 -31.93
N CYS A 229 9.73 3.56 -32.34
CA CYS A 229 8.71 4.36 -31.67
C CYS A 229 8.11 3.60 -30.48
N HIS A 230 8.81 3.66 -29.37
CA HIS A 230 8.45 3.06 -28.10
C HIS A 230 7.98 4.11 -27.07
N HIS A 231 7.90 5.40 -27.45
CA HIS A 231 7.41 6.48 -26.59
C HIS A 231 6.56 7.53 -27.34
N TYR A 232 5.63 8.18 -26.64
CA TYR A 232 4.78 9.23 -27.24
C TYR A 232 5.57 10.45 -27.76
N SER A 233 6.69 10.81 -27.14
CA SER A 233 7.57 11.93 -27.54
C SER A 233 8.26 11.69 -28.90
N GLU A 234 8.32 10.43 -29.33
CA GLU A 234 8.87 10.00 -30.61
C GLU A 234 7.83 10.07 -31.73
N THR A 235 6.63 10.58 -31.44
CA THR A 235 5.56 10.76 -32.42
C THR A 235 5.38 12.21 -32.82
N ASP A 236 4.96 12.41 -34.08
CA ASP A 236 4.54 13.70 -34.60
C ASP A 236 3.02 13.74 -34.78
N THR A 237 2.46 14.95 -34.90
CA THR A 237 1.04 15.12 -35.25
C THR A 237 0.83 14.67 -36.69
N ALA A 238 -0.05 13.71 -36.89
CA ALA A 238 -0.44 13.22 -38.20
C ALA A 238 -1.70 13.92 -38.74
N ASN A 239 -2.06 13.59 -39.98
CA ASN A 239 -3.38 13.96 -40.51
C ASN A 239 -4.48 13.15 -39.79
N THR A 240 -5.74 13.57 -39.91
CA THR A 240 -6.88 12.93 -39.23
C THR A 240 -7.20 11.51 -39.72
N ALA A 241 -6.45 10.99 -40.69
CA ALA A 241 -6.63 9.66 -41.27
C ALA A 241 -5.53 8.68 -40.82
N THR A 242 -4.61 9.08 -39.95
CA THR A 242 -3.53 8.21 -39.46
C THR A 242 -3.55 8.17 -37.94
N ASP A 243 -3.56 6.96 -37.41
CA ASP A 243 -3.52 6.70 -35.98
C ASP A 243 -2.31 5.82 -35.66
N TRP A 244 -1.67 6.09 -34.53
CA TRP A 244 -0.51 5.33 -34.04
C TRP A 244 -0.93 4.38 -32.93
N TYR A 245 -0.40 3.17 -32.91
CA TYR A 245 -0.74 2.12 -31.95
C TYR A 245 0.53 1.58 -31.31
N PHE A 246 0.69 1.81 -30.01
CA PHE A 246 1.81 1.30 -29.24
C PHE A 246 1.52 -0.08 -28.64
N LYS A 247 2.47 -1.00 -28.72
CA LYS A 247 2.39 -2.36 -28.16
C LYS A 247 2.88 -2.39 -26.71
N HIS A 248 1.96 -2.42 -25.75
CA HIS A 248 2.31 -2.54 -24.32
C HIS A 248 2.30 -3.98 -23.78
N HIS A 249 1.86 -4.95 -24.58
CA HIS A 249 1.69 -6.34 -24.12
C HIS A 249 3.00 -7.07 -23.79
N ASP A 250 4.12 -6.63 -24.36
CA ASP A 250 5.44 -7.27 -24.21
C ASP A 250 6.39 -6.54 -23.27
N ILE A 251 5.97 -5.40 -22.70
CA ILE A 251 6.77 -4.70 -21.69
C ILE A 251 6.81 -5.58 -20.45
N ILE A 252 8.00 -6.11 -20.16
CA ILE A 252 8.30 -6.74 -18.89
C ILE A 252 8.48 -5.60 -17.90
N PRO A 253 7.63 -5.48 -16.86
CA PRO A 253 7.77 -4.43 -15.86
C PRO A 253 9.16 -4.46 -15.24
N ALA A 254 9.75 -3.28 -15.01
CA ALA A 254 11.02 -3.14 -14.32
C ALA A 254 11.00 -3.93 -12.99
N GLY A 255 12.08 -4.64 -12.69
CA GLY A 255 12.15 -5.50 -11.50
C GLY A 255 11.45 -6.86 -11.62
N TYR A 256 10.84 -7.18 -12.76
CA TYR A 256 10.22 -8.49 -12.99
C TYR A 256 10.92 -9.26 -14.12
N ALA A 257 10.86 -10.59 -14.03
CA ALA A 257 11.26 -11.47 -15.11
C ALA A 257 10.05 -12.30 -15.59
N ARG A 258 9.88 -12.39 -16.92
CA ARG A 258 8.75 -13.08 -17.55
C ARG A 258 9.09 -14.53 -17.87
N GLN A 259 8.18 -15.44 -17.53
CA GLN A 259 8.10 -16.79 -18.09
C GLN A 259 6.82 -16.93 -18.91
N SER A 260 7.01 -17.13 -20.21
CA SER A 260 5.91 -17.20 -21.17
C SER A 260 5.19 -18.54 -21.13
N ASN A 261 3.87 -18.53 -21.28
CA ASN A 261 3.02 -19.73 -21.26
C ASN A 261 3.09 -20.53 -19.95
N THR A 262 3.45 -19.86 -18.86
CA THR A 262 3.59 -20.46 -17.52
C THR A 262 2.57 -19.83 -16.59
N ASN A 263 2.05 -20.62 -15.65
CA ASN A 263 1.25 -20.11 -14.54
C ASN A 263 1.71 -20.72 -13.22
N CYS A 264 1.64 -19.93 -12.15
CA CYS A 264 1.88 -20.41 -10.78
C CYS A 264 0.54 -20.40 -10.05
N GLN A 265 -0.16 -21.55 -10.05
CA GLN A 265 -1.43 -21.74 -9.35
C GLN A 265 -1.25 -22.29 -7.94
N THR A 266 -0.65 -21.49 -7.05
CA THR A 266 -0.72 -21.76 -5.62
C THR A 266 -0.90 -20.42 -4.91
N GLY A 267 -2.04 -20.20 -4.24
CA GLY A 267 -2.29 -19.03 -3.38
C GLY A 267 -3.70 -18.42 -3.45
N PRO A 268 -4.14 -17.66 -2.42
CA PRO A 268 -5.44 -17.01 -2.40
C PRO A 268 -5.53 -15.96 -3.52
N ARG A 269 -6.47 -16.17 -4.45
CA ARG A 269 -6.64 -15.33 -5.64
C ARG A 269 -7.21 -13.96 -5.26
N VAL A 270 -6.43 -12.89 -5.44
CA VAL A 270 -7.00 -11.54 -5.58
C VAL A 270 -7.39 -11.38 -7.05
N LEU A 271 -8.66 -11.61 -7.36
CA LEU A 271 -9.19 -11.49 -8.72
C LEU A 271 -9.46 -10.02 -9.03
N ASN A 272 -8.64 -9.42 -9.90
CA ASN A 272 -8.99 -8.14 -10.49
C ASN A 272 -9.24 -8.30 -12.00
N ASN A 273 -10.51 -8.22 -12.39
CA ASN A 273 -10.99 -8.49 -13.75
C ASN A 273 -11.10 -7.23 -14.62
N HIS A 274 -10.27 -6.21 -14.41
CA HIS A 274 -10.31 -4.96 -15.18
C HIS A 274 -8.93 -4.43 -15.54
N ILE A 275 -7.88 -5.25 -15.40
CA ILE A 275 -6.49 -4.83 -15.60
C ILE A 275 -6.12 -4.91 -17.07
N ARG A 276 -5.77 -3.78 -17.67
CA ARG A 276 -5.54 -3.64 -19.11
C ARG A 276 -4.10 -3.92 -19.53
N THR A 277 -3.13 -3.72 -18.64
CA THR A 277 -1.70 -3.86 -18.94
C THR A 277 -0.99 -4.79 -17.95
N VAL A 278 0.17 -5.32 -18.35
CA VAL A 278 1.04 -6.10 -17.44
C VAL A 278 1.57 -5.21 -16.33
N GLN A 279 1.90 -3.95 -16.64
CA GLN A 279 2.40 -2.97 -15.68
C GLN A 279 1.39 -2.67 -14.57
N GLU A 280 0.11 -2.51 -14.87
CA GLU A 280 -0.92 -2.32 -13.84
C GLU A 280 -0.97 -3.49 -12.85
N CYS A 281 -0.72 -4.72 -13.32
CA CYS A 281 -0.62 -5.90 -12.45
C CYS A 281 0.67 -5.88 -11.61
N ALA A 282 1.79 -5.46 -12.20
CA ALA A 282 3.05 -5.25 -11.47
C ALA A 282 2.91 -4.18 -10.39
N ASN A 283 2.26 -3.06 -10.67
CA ASN A 283 2.02 -1.98 -9.72
C ASN A 283 1.28 -2.48 -8.46
N ILE A 284 0.26 -3.30 -8.66
CA ILE A 284 -0.47 -3.90 -7.53
C ILE A 284 0.45 -4.85 -6.74
N CYS A 285 1.27 -5.65 -7.42
CA CYS A 285 2.23 -6.53 -6.75
C CYS A 285 3.37 -5.76 -6.07
N SER A 286 3.76 -4.60 -6.59
CA SER A 286 4.80 -3.74 -6.00
C SER A 286 4.29 -2.99 -4.78
N ALA A 287 2.99 -2.64 -4.74
CA ALA A 287 2.34 -2.05 -3.58
C ALA A 287 2.04 -3.05 -2.45
N ASP A 288 2.11 -4.36 -2.71
CA ASP A 288 1.84 -5.43 -1.73
C ASP A 288 3.14 -6.14 -1.35
N ASP A 289 3.62 -5.92 -0.12
CA ASP A 289 4.84 -6.52 0.42
C ASP A 289 4.77 -8.05 0.52
N SER A 290 3.56 -8.62 0.59
CA SER A 290 3.37 -10.06 0.58
C SER A 290 3.48 -10.67 -0.83
N CYS A 291 3.39 -9.85 -1.89
CA CYS A 291 3.43 -10.31 -3.28
C CYS A 291 4.87 -10.63 -3.72
N ILE A 292 5.10 -11.88 -4.11
CA ILE A 292 6.39 -12.36 -4.61
C ILE A 292 6.40 -12.50 -6.14
N SER A 293 5.24 -12.67 -6.77
CA SER A 293 5.08 -12.75 -8.22
C SER A 293 3.62 -12.58 -8.63
N PHE A 294 3.34 -12.46 -9.92
CA PHE A 294 1.97 -12.42 -10.43
C PHE A 294 1.83 -13.16 -11.76
N ASN A 295 0.62 -13.63 -12.04
CA ASN A 295 0.25 -14.17 -13.34
C ASN A 295 -0.62 -13.14 -14.06
N TYR A 296 -0.32 -12.90 -15.33
CA TYR A 296 -1.14 -12.07 -16.19
C TYR A 296 -1.59 -12.87 -17.40
N GLY A 297 -2.89 -12.85 -17.69
CA GLY A 297 -3.41 -13.60 -18.82
C GLY A 297 -4.70 -13.10 -19.43
N ARG A 298 -4.99 -13.58 -20.65
CA ARG A 298 -6.15 -13.22 -21.48
C ARG A 298 -7.26 -14.25 -21.30
N ILE A 299 -8.49 -13.81 -21.06
CA ILE A 299 -9.68 -14.69 -21.12
C ILE A 299 -10.55 -14.28 -22.30
N SER A 300 -10.73 -15.18 -23.28
CA SER A 300 -11.64 -14.97 -24.42
C SER A 300 -13.06 -15.43 -24.08
N ASN A 301 -14.02 -14.51 -23.98
CA ASN A 301 -15.44 -14.84 -23.86
C ASN A 301 -16.16 -14.70 -25.21
N GLY A 302 -15.87 -15.61 -26.13
CA GLY A 302 -16.77 -16.06 -27.21
C GLY A 302 -17.36 -15.06 -28.21
N ASN A 303 -17.08 -13.75 -28.15
CA ASN A 303 -17.27 -12.68 -29.17
C ASN A 303 -17.19 -11.25 -28.59
N ALA A 304 -16.79 -11.05 -27.33
CA ALA A 304 -16.58 -9.73 -26.75
C ALA A 304 -15.29 -9.71 -25.91
N ALA A 305 -14.58 -8.57 -26.01
CA ALA A 305 -13.35 -8.14 -25.33
C ALA A 305 -12.65 -9.13 -24.38
N THR A 306 -11.40 -9.46 -24.69
CA THR A 306 -10.52 -10.18 -23.76
C THR A 306 -10.19 -9.28 -22.57
N ILE A 307 -10.69 -9.63 -21.39
CA ILE A 307 -10.30 -8.99 -20.13
C ILE A 307 -8.89 -9.48 -19.78
N GLY A 308 -7.97 -8.55 -19.52
CA GLY A 308 -6.70 -8.87 -18.89
C GLY A 308 -6.95 -9.19 -17.42
N ARG A 309 -6.48 -10.37 -17.01
CA ARG A 309 -6.66 -10.86 -15.65
C ARG A 309 -5.31 -10.97 -14.96
N CYS A 310 -5.26 -10.42 -13.77
CA CYS A 310 -4.10 -10.43 -12.88
C CYS A 310 -4.40 -11.34 -11.68
N ASP A 311 -3.53 -12.31 -11.43
CA ASP A 311 -3.59 -13.21 -10.29
C ASP A 311 -2.25 -13.09 -9.50
N LEU A 312 -2.25 -12.37 -8.37
CA LEU A 312 -1.07 -12.21 -7.50
C LEU A 312 -0.71 -13.52 -6.78
N VAL A 313 0.58 -13.68 -6.46
CA VAL A 313 1.16 -14.81 -5.72
C VAL A 313 1.90 -14.27 -4.51
N THR A 314 1.58 -14.76 -3.31
CA THR A 314 2.13 -14.27 -2.04
C THR A 314 2.94 -15.33 -1.28
N ASP A 315 3.72 -14.88 -0.29
CA ASP A 315 4.69 -15.66 0.52
C ASP A 315 4.13 -16.93 1.21
N THR A 316 2.81 -17.05 1.39
CA THR A 316 2.18 -18.02 2.30
C THR A 316 2.28 -19.51 1.91
N ILE A 317 3.22 -19.91 1.05
CA ILE A 317 3.20 -21.23 0.39
C ILE A 317 4.55 -21.93 0.38
N SER A 318 4.55 -23.12 0.99
CA SER A 318 5.64 -24.10 0.89
C SER A 318 5.58 -24.89 -0.43
N THR A 319 6.65 -24.78 -1.23
CA THR A 319 7.31 -25.89 -1.95
C THR A 319 6.52 -26.68 -3.02
N SER A 320 6.15 -26.05 -4.15
CA SER A 320 5.91 -26.78 -5.43
C SER A 320 6.33 -25.92 -6.64
N PRO A 321 6.93 -26.50 -7.70
CA PRO A 321 7.37 -25.73 -8.88
C PRO A 321 6.19 -25.13 -9.65
N CYS A 322 6.41 -23.98 -10.29
CA CYS A 322 5.52 -23.43 -11.30
C CYS A 322 5.52 -24.37 -12.50
N ASP A 323 4.36 -24.93 -12.85
CA ASP A 323 4.25 -25.94 -13.89
C ASP A 323 3.99 -25.30 -15.27
N ASP A 324 4.60 -25.87 -16.31
CA ASP A 324 4.23 -25.66 -17.72
C ASP A 324 2.82 -26.25 -17.96
N PHE A 325 1.78 -25.56 -17.51
CA PHE A 325 0.41 -26.04 -17.73
C PHE A 325 0.04 -25.84 -19.22
N ILE A 326 0.28 -26.86 -20.03
CA ILE A 326 0.12 -26.93 -21.50
C ILE A 326 -1.30 -26.56 -22.02
N SER A 327 -2.27 -26.25 -21.15
CA SER A 327 -3.65 -25.96 -21.57
C SER A 327 -4.06 -24.48 -21.60
N SER A 328 -3.16 -23.51 -21.37
CA SER A 328 -3.52 -22.10 -21.54
C SER A 328 -2.39 -21.26 -22.11
N ALA A 329 -2.29 -21.22 -23.44
CA ALA A 329 -1.44 -20.32 -24.23
C ALA A 329 -1.80 -18.81 -24.08
N PHE A 330 -2.37 -18.44 -22.94
CA PHE A 330 -2.93 -17.13 -22.66
C PHE A 330 -2.45 -16.55 -21.33
N TRP A 331 -1.56 -17.23 -20.60
CA TRP A 331 -1.03 -16.75 -19.31
C TRP A 331 0.49 -16.68 -19.36
N ASN A 332 1.02 -15.61 -18.78
CA ASN A 332 2.44 -15.41 -18.53
C ASN A 332 2.64 -15.18 -17.03
N TRP A 333 3.74 -15.71 -16.49
CA TRP A 333 4.15 -15.52 -15.11
C TRP A 333 5.26 -14.48 -15.03
N TYR A 334 5.15 -13.57 -14.06
CA TYR A 334 6.11 -12.48 -13.82
C TYR A 334 6.57 -12.56 -12.36
N HIS A 335 7.84 -12.86 -12.14
CA HIS A 335 8.42 -12.96 -10.79
C HIS A 335 9.34 -11.79 -10.49
N LYS A 336 9.31 -11.30 -9.26
CA LYS A 336 10.23 -10.26 -8.78
C LYS A 336 11.67 -10.78 -8.90
N LYS A 337 12.56 -9.99 -9.46
CA LYS A 337 14.00 -10.26 -9.48
C LYS A 337 14.57 -10.05 -8.07
N GLU A 338 15.69 -10.70 -7.76
CA GLU A 338 16.42 -10.45 -6.50
C GLU A 338 17.13 -9.09 -6.48
N GLY A 339 17.20 -8.39 -7.63
CA GLY A 339 17.75 -7.05 -7.78
C GLY A 339 17.48 -6.46 -9.18
N PHE A 340 17.66 -5.15 -9.31
CA PHE A 340 17.46 -4.38 -10.53
C PHE A 340 18.75 -4.34 -11.38
N GLN A 341 18.63 -4.15 -12.69
CA GLN A 341 19.77 -3.82 -13.57
C GLN A 341 20.00 -2.31 -13.55
N ASP A 342 21.24 -1.86 -13.79
CA ASP A 342 21.64 -0.45 -13.69
C ASP A 342 20.89 0.50 -14.65
N ASP A 343 20.17 -0.04 -15.64
CA ASP A 343 19.42 0.67 -16.69
C ASP A 343 17.89 0.54 -16.56
N GLU A 344 17.37 -0.13 -15.52
CA GLU A 344 15.91 -0.22 -15.28
C GLU A 344 15.43 0.94 -14.41
N THR A 345 14.58 1.82 -14.97
CA THR A 345 13.85 2.81 -14.16
C THR A 345 12.67 2.14 -13.47
N GLU A 346 12.78 1.99 -12.16
CA GLU A 346 11.80 1.30 -11.33
C GLU A 346 10.46 2.05 -11.26
N CYS A 347 9.36 1.34 -11.47
CA CYS A 347 8.02 1.86 -11.18
C CYS A 347 7.76 1.78 -9.67
N LEU A 348 8.13 2.84 -8.98
CA LEU A 348 8.21 2.87 -7.52
C LEU A 348 6.87 3.09 -6.82
N PHE A 349 6.60 2.20 -5.87
CA PHE A 349 5.61 2.39 -4.81
C PHE A 349 6.35 2.48 -3.49
N MET A 350 6.33 3.65 -2.88
CA MET A 350 7.13 3.96 -1.69
C MET A 350 6.27 4.60 -0.62
N THR A 351 6.75 4.57 0.62
CA THR A 351 6.23 5.43 1.69
C THR A 351 6.47 6.89 1.30
N HIS A 352 5.75 7.85 1.92
CA HIS A 352 5.99 9.26 1.59
C HIS A 352 7.44 9.67 1.85
N GLY A 353 8.04 9.19 2.96
CA GLY A 353 9.43 9.54 3.33
C GLY A 353 10.44 9.00 2.33
N ASP A 354 10.35 7.71 1.98
CA ASP A 354 11.24 7.11 0.99
C ASP A 354 11.08 7.77 -0.39
N ALA A 355 9.85 8.18 -0.74
CA ALA A 355 9.56 8.86 -2.00
C ALA A 355 10.17 10.27 -2.06
N GLU A 356 10.17 10.99 -0.94
CA GLU A 356 10.81 12.30 -0.80
C GLU A 356 12.32 12.19 -0.96
N GLU A 357 12.96 11.28 -0.21
CA GLU A 357 14.39 10.98 -0.32
C GLU A 357 14.76 10.55 -1.75
N HIS A 358 13.99 9.65 -2.37
CA HIS A 358 14.24 9.20 -3.73
C HIS A 358 14.20 10.34 -4.76
N CYS A 359 13.23 11.24 -4.64
CA CYS A 359 13.14 12.38 -5.54
C CYS A 359 14.29 13.38 -5.33
N GLU A 360 14.71 13.60 -4.08
CA GLU A 360 15.86 14.45 -3.74
C GLU A 360 17.18 13.86 -4.28
N ASP A 361 17.40 12.55 -4.09
CA ASP A 361 18.56 11.82 -4.62
C ASP A 361 18.61 11.83 -6.15
N SER A 362 17.44 11.81 -6.79
CA SER A 362 17.30 11.95 -8.25
C SER A 362 17.50 13.40 -8.73
N GLY A 363 17.74 14.34 -7.81
CA GLY A 363 17.99 15.75 -8.09
C GLY A 363 16.72 16.59 -8.27
N GLY A 364 15.56 16.11 -7.85
CA GLY A 364 14.27 16.80 -7.90
C GLY A 364 13.57 16.85 -6.54
N ARG A 365 12.24 16.87 -6.56
CA ARG A 365 11.37 16.80 -5.39
C ARG A 365 10.08 16.07 -5.76
N LEU A 366 9.28 15.67 -4.79
CA LEU A 366 7.90 15.27 -5.07
C LEU A 366 7.16 16.42 -5.80
N CYS A 367 6.31 16.06 -6.76
CA CYS A 367 5.47 17.04 -7.45
C CYS A 367 4.47 17.68 -6.48
N THR A 368 4.18 18.97 -6.64
CA THR A 368 3.13 19.62 -5.84
C THR A 368 1.75 19.14 -6.27
N LYS A 369 0.76 19.29 -5.40
CA LYS A 369 -0.65 19.08 -5.74
C LYS A 369 -1.04 19.88 -6.98
N GLU A 370 -0.66 21.15 -7.06
CA GLU A 370 -0.96 22.01 -8.21
C GLU A 370 -0.32 21.48 -9.51
N GLU A 371 0.93 21.02 -9.46
CA GLU A 371 1.62 20.41 -10.60
C GLU A 371 0.93 19.11 -11.06
N LEU A 372 0.46 18.29 -10.11
CA LEU A 372 -0.27 17.07 -10.40
C LEU A 372 -1.67 17.36 -10.98
N GLU A 373 -2.40 18.33 -10.42
CA GLU A 373 -3.70 18.78 -10.92
C GLU A 373 -3.62 19.41 -12.32
N ASP A 374 -2.49 20.09 -12.63
CA ASP A 374 -2.20 20.65 -13.95
C ASP A 374 -1.64 19.63 -14.95
N GLY A 375 -1.42 18.38 -14.53
CA GLY A 375 -0.98 17.27 -15.39
C GLY A 375 0.52 17.27 -15.70
N CYS A 376 1.34 17.88 -14.85
CA CYS A 376 2.79 18.01 -15.08
C CYS A 376 3.55 16.69 -14.97
N ALA A 377 3.05 15.74 -14.19
CA ALA A 377 3.60 14.38 -14.09
C ALA A 377 2.79 13.34 -14.88
N SER A 378 1.85 13.77 -15.72
CA SER A 378 1.02 12.86 -16.51
C SER A 378 1.78 12.34 -17.73
N PHE A 379 1.50 11.09 -18.12
CA PHE A 379 2.10 10.41 -19.28
C PHE A 379 3.61 10.22 -19.18
N MET A 380 4.13 10.16 -17.96
CA MET A 380 5.56 9.97 -17.69
C MET A 380 5.94 8.49 -17.55
N GLY A 381 4.97 7.57 -17.63
CA GLY A 381 5.19 6.13 -17.62
C GLY A 381 4.67 5.43 -16.38
N CYS A 382 4.97 4.14 -16.25
CA CYS A 382 4.63 3.28 -15.13
C CYS A 382 3.15 3.02 -14.85
N GLY A 383 2.20 3.58 -15.60
CA GLY A 383 0.78 3.33 -15.35
C GLY A 383 0.22 4.12 -14.14
N PHE A 384 0.98 5.09 -13.63
CA PHE A 384 0.63 5.86 -12.44
C PHE A 384 -0.45 6.91 -12.67
N ASP A 385 -0.81 7.24 -13.92
CA ASP A 385 -1.87 8.20 -14.21
C ASP A 385 -3.25 7.73 -13.71
N SER A 386 -3.39 6.43 -13.42
CA SER A 386 -4.58 5.81 -12.81
C SER A 386 -4.43 5.47 -11.32
N SER A 387 -3.27 5.79 -10.74
CA SER A 387 -2.90 5.48 -9.36
C SER A 387 -2.91 6.74 -8.49
N LEU A 388 -2.99 6.56 -7.17
CA LEU A 388 -2.67 7.64 -6.23
C LEU A 388 -1.15 7.82 -6.23
N VAL A 389 -0.72 9.07 -6.32
CA VAL A 389 0.69 9.48 -6.28
C VAL A 389 0.95 10.38 -5.08
N TRP A 390 2.17 10.35 -4.55
CA TRP A 390 2.57 11.28 -3.49
C TRP A 390 2.70 12.71 -4.02
N SER A 391 2.36 13.67 -3.16
CA SER A 391 2.44 15.11 -3.42
C SER A 391 3.27 15.76 -2.34
N SER A 392 4.16 16.68 -2.71
CA SER A 392 4.89 17.50 -1.72
C SER A 392 4.00 18.53 -1.01
N THR A 393 2.79 18.79 -1.54
CA THR A 393 1.82 19.71 -0.91
C THR A 393 1.09 19.02 0.23
N GLU A 394 1.17 19.63 1.42
CA GLU A 394 0.49 19.21 2.64
C GLU A 394 -1.04 19.23 2.53
N THR A 395 -1.73 18.31 3.23
CA THR A 395 -3.20 18.23 3.27
C THR A 395 -3.80 19.18 4.32
N SER A 396 -4.90 19.86 3.96
CA SER A 396 -5.70 20.71 4.86
C SER A 396 -6.52 19.89 5.88
N PRO A 397 -6.73 20.36 7.14
CA PRO A 397 -6.54 21.73 7.60
C PRO A 397 -5.07 22.12 7.80
N GLU A 398 -4.65 23.17 7.08
CA GLU A 398 -3.46 23.99 7.38
C GLU A 398 -3.69 24.85 8.65
N VAL A 399 -4.70 24.52 9.48
CA VAL A 399 -5.32 25.46 10.41
C VAL A 399 -4.78 25.27 11.82
N CYS A 400 -3.98 26.25 12.25
CA CYS A 400 -3.59 26.48 13.63
C CYS A 400 -4.69 27.23 14.39
N GLU A 401 -5.82 26.57 14.68
CA GLU A 401 -6.80 27.13 15.63
C GLU A 401 -6.86 26.30 16.91
N THR A 402 -7.24 26.98 17.99
CA THR A 402 -7.35 26.45 19.37
C THR A 402 -8.45 25.40 19.56
N ASP A 403 -9.07 24.93 18.48
CA ASP A 403 -10.10 23.91 18.47
C ASP A 403 -9.49 22.54 18.12
N PRO A 404 -9.51 21.55 19.04
CA PRO A 404 -9.04 20.19 18.79
C PRO A 404 -9.69 19.48 17.58
N SER A 405 -10.83 19.98 17.09
CA SER A 405 -11.50 19.45 15.89
C SER A 405 -10.91 19.94 14.57
N GLN A 406 -9.94 20.87 14.60
CA GLN A 406 -9.30 21.46 13.42
C GLN A 406 -7.78 21.22 13.35
N GLN A 407 -7.19 20.51 14.32
CA GLN A 407 -5.77 20.19 14.34
C GLN A 407 -5.39 19.27 13.16
N ALA A 408 -4.22 19.50 12.56
CA ALA A 408 -3.65 18.58 11.59
C ALA A 408 -3.52 17.16 12.17
N THR A 409 -3.96 16.16 11.40
CA THR A 409 -4.03 14.76 11.86
C THR A 409 -2.66 14.22 12.31
N SER A 410 -1.57 14.67 11.67
CA SER A 410 -0.20 14.33 12.04
C SER A 410 0.14 14.81 13.46
N TYR A 411 -0.07 16.09 13.77
CA TYR A 411 0.15 16.65 15.10
C TYR A 411 -0.68 15.96 16.18
N ALA A 412 -1.97 15.73 15.91
CA ALA A 412 -2.85 15.05 16.85
C ALA A 412 -2.38 13.60 17.11
N SER A 413 -1.99 12.87 16.06
CA SER A 413 -1.55 11.48 16.19
C SER A 413 -0.19 11.37 16.88
N CYS A 414 0.78 12.17 16.45
CA CYS A 414 2.12 12.19 17.04
C CYS A 414 2.09 12.68 18.50
N GLY A 415 1.26 13.69 18.80
CA GLY A 415 1.08 14.19 20.17
C GLY A 415 0.46 13.15 21.10
N ASN A 416 -0.47 12.33 20.58
CA ASN A 416 -1.01 11.18 21.31
C ASN A 416 0.06 10.11 21.58
N PHE A 417 0.94 9.83 20.61
CA PHE A 417 2.06 8.90 20.79
C PHE A 417 3.01 9.38 21.89
N VAL A 418 3.45 10.64 21.83
CA VAL A 418 4.31 11.26 22.86
C VAL A 418 3.66 11.16 24.24
N SER A 419 2.38 11.54 24.34
CA SER A 419 1.62 11.49 25.59
C SER A 419 1.51 10.07 26.15
N ALA A 420 1.29 9.08 25.29
CA ALA A 420 1.18 7.67 25.69
C ALA A 420 2.52 7.11 26.17
N MET A 421 3.63 7.48 25.54
CA MET A 421 4.98 7.13 25.99
C MET A 421 5.31 7.77 27.34
N GLU A 422 4.98 9.05 27.53
CA GLU A 422 5.15 9.72 28.83
C GLU A 422 4.37 9.01 29.94
N GLN A 423 3.11 8.65 29.69
CA GLN A 423 2.32 7.87 30.65
C GLN A 423 2.92 6.48 30.91
N LEU A 424 3.38 5.78 29.87
CA LEU A 424 3.98 4.45 30.02
C LEU A 424 5.21 4.50 30.92
N TYR A 425 6.10 5.48 30.70
CA TYR A 425 7.30 5.65 31.50
C TYR A 425 6.99 6.18 32.89
N ALA A 426 5.96 6.99 33.08
CA ALA A 426 5.55 7.47 34.41
C ALA A 426 5.05 6.33 35.32
N GLY A 427 4.37 5.33 34.75
CA GLY A 427 3.83 4.20 35.51
C GLY A 427 4.78 3.02 35.69
N ARG A 428 5.99 3.09 35.14
CA ARG A 428 6.91 1.94 35.11
C ARG A 428 7.28 1.44 36.52
N PRO A 429 7.50 0.13 36.71
CA PRO A 429 7.95 -0.42 37.99
C PRO A 429 9.34 0.12 38.39
N ASP A 430 9.60 0.19 39.70
CA ASP A 430 10.89 0.67 40.26
C ASP A 430 12.12 -0.07 39.69
N THR A 431 11.96 -1.32 39.25
CA THR A 431 13.03 -2.11 38.62
C THR A 431 13.53 -1.49 37.30
N PHE A 432 12.73 -0.65 36.66
CA PHE A 432 13.03 0.07 35.42
C PHE A 432 13.18 1.58 35.66
N ALA A 433 13.36 2.03 36.91
CA ALA A 433 13.48 3.45 37.23
C ALA A 433 14.64 4.14 36.49
N ALA A 434 15.72 3.40 36.20
CA ALA A 434 16.89 3.89 35.48
C ALA A 434 16.69 4.05 33.97
N GLU A 435 15.62 3.47 33.39
CA GLU A 435 15.32 3.61 31.96
C GLU A 435 14.64 4.96 31.71
N GLU A 436 15.29 5.80 30.91
CA GLU A 436 14.78 7.11 30.52
C GLU A 436 13.86 6.97 29.30
N ASN A 437 12.86 7.85 29.20
CA ASN A 437 11.99 7.87 28.01
C ASN A 437 12.84 8.30 26.80
N PRO A 438 13.00 7.43 25.77
CA PRO A 438 13.87 7.71 24.64
C PRO A 438 13.37 8.87 23.77
N LEU A 439 12.11 9.28 23.94
CA LEU A 439 11.54 10.46 23.29
C LEU A 439 11.95 11.80 23.93
N ARG A 440 12.60 11.80 25.10
CA ARG A 440 12.94 13.07 25.77
C ARG A 440 14.27 13.61 25.27
N LEU A 441 14.27 14.83 24.72
CA LEU A 441 15.49 15.54 24.31
C LEU A 441 16.41 15.80 25.52
N ASN A 442 15.82 16.27 26.61
CA ASN A 442 16.45 16.43 27.91
C ASN A 442 15.80 15.48 28.91
N ALA A 443 16.59 14.53 29.42
CA ALA A 443 16.16 13.52 30.36
C ALA A 443 15.99 14.02 31.80
N ASP A 444 16.20 15.32 32.08
CA ASP A 444 15.89 15.91 33.38
C ASP A 444 14.45 15.57 33.78
N ILE A 445 14.30 14.90 34.92
CA ILE A 445 13.03 14.40 35.44
C ILE A 445 11.98 15.52 35.61
N HIS A 446 12.41 16.77 35.73
CA HIS A 446 11.54 17.93 35.90
C HIS A 446 10.95 18.48 34.60
N ILE A 447 11.44 18.05 33.43
CA ILE A 447 10.99 18.54 32.12
C ILE A 447 10.32 17.36 31.39
N GLN A 448 8.99 17.37 31.35
CA GLN A 448 8.22 16.34 30.64
C GLN A 448 8.17 16.68 29.14
N ALA A 449 8.04 15.66 28.30
CA ALA A 449 7.72 15.87 26.91
C ALA A 449 6.24 16.26 26.78
N SER A 450 5.89 17.19 25.87
CA SER A 450 4.51 17.64 25.68
C SER A 450 3.92 17.15 24.35
N SER A 451 2.58 17.13 24.26
CA SER A 451 1.86 16.85 23.01
C SER A 451 2.10 17.90 21.92
N ASP A 452 2.66 19.05 22.28
CA ASP A 452 3.07 20.12 21.36
C ASP A 452 4.57 20.01 21.00
N PHE A 453 5.16 18.86 21.32
CA PHE A 453 6.53 18.46 20.98
C PHE A 453 7.64 19.25 21.69
N GLU A 454 7.31 19.93 22.79
CA GLU A 454 8.34 20.49 23.66
C GLU A 454 9.12 19.35 24.33
N ASN A 455 10.46 19.47 24.33
CA ASN A 455 11.38 18.46 24.88
C ASN A 455 11.26 17.06 24.23
N VAL A 456 10.80 16.98 22.97
CA VAL A 456 10.65 15.71 22.22
C VAL A 456 11.82 15.51 21.24
N GLN A 457 12.21 14.25 21.05
CA GLN A 457 13.07 13.77 19.97
C GLN A 457 12.57 12.39 19.49
N PHE A 458 12.85 12.03 18.24
CA PHE A 458 12.28 10.87 17.56
C PHE A 458 13.38 9.85 17.16
N PRO A 459 13.69 8.86 18.02
CA PRO A 459 14.78 7.91 17.79
C PRO A 459 14.40 6.89 16.71
N THR A 460 15.28 6.67 15.75
CA THR A 460 15.03 5.76 14.61
C THR A 460 15.86 4.47 14.70
N ARG A 461 16.96 4.49 15.46
CA ARG A 461 17.85 3.32 15.64
C ARG A 461 18.78 3.45 16.83
N PHE A 462 19.39 2.33 17.22
CA PHE A 462 20.41 2.28 18.27
C PHE A 462 21.78 2.82 17.81
N ASN A 463 22.46 3.56 18.68
CA ASN A 463 23.83 4.01 18.50
C ASN A 463 24.81 3.00 19.13
N TRP A 464 25.36 2.12 18.30
CA TRP A 464 26.24 1.03 18.74
C TRP A 464 27.72 1.43 18.75
N ILE A 465 28.40 1.08 19.84
CA ILE A 465 29.86 0.97 19.92
C ILE A 465 30.22 -0.51 19.79
N ILE A 466 30.98 -0.85 18.75
CA ILE A 466 31.47 -2.21 18.54
C ILE A 466 32.94 -2.28 18.96
N ASP A 467 33.22 -3.02 20.04
CA ASP A 467 34.58 -3.37 20.40
C ASP A 467 35.11 -4.44 19.44
N GLN A 468 35.86 -4.01 18.43
CA GLN A 468 36.46 -4.87 17.42
C GLN A 468 37.45 -5.90 18.00
N THR A 469 37.91 -5.71 19.24
CA THR A 469 38.87 -6.58 19.91
C THR A 469 38.20 -7.80 20.55
N ASN A 470 36.99 -7.63 21.08
CA ASN A 470 36.26 -8.67 21.82
C ASN A 470 34.94 -9.08 21.15
N GLY A 471 34.52 -8.41 20.08
CA GLY A 471 33.26 -8.68 19.38
C GLY A 471 32.01 -8.32 20.19
N ILE A 472 32.16 -7.43 21.18
CA ILE A 472 31.06 -6.98 22.04
C ILE A 472 30.51 -5.68 21.48
N ALA A 473 29.20 -5.64 21.24
CA ALA A 473 28.47 -4.42 20.93
C ALA A 473 27.80 -3.87 22.20
N SER A 474 27.97 -2.58 22.45
CA SER A 474 27.34 -1.86 23.57
C SER A 474 26.77 -0.54 23.08
N LEU A 475 25.71 -0.03 23.73
CA LEU A 475 25.15 1.27 23.39
C LEU A 475 26.09 2.42 23.79
N TYR A 476 26.05 3.51 23.03
CA TYR A 476 26.81 4.71 23.35
C TYR A 476 26.28 5.35 24.66
N PRO A 477 27.08 5.50 25.73
CA PRO A 477 26.57 5.77 27.08
C PRO A 477 25.79 7.07 27.26
N ASN A 478 26.05 8.09 26.44
CA ASN A 478 25.45 9.42 26.56
C ASN A 478 24.48 9.77 25.41
N SER A 479 24.33 8.88 24.43
CA SER A 479 23.49 9.08 23.24
C SER A 479 23.19 7.70 22.66
N PRO A 480 22.36 6.89 23.35
CA PRO A 480 22.13 5.49 22.99
C PRO A 480 21.33 5.30 21.69
N TYR A 481 20.77 6.38 21.14
CA TYR A 481 19.96 6.38 19.93
C TYR A 481 20.52 7.36 18.89
N LEU A 482 20.19 7.11 17.62
CA LEU A 482 20.37 8.04 16.52
C LEU A 482 18.99 8.55 16.07
N TYR A 483 18.98 9.77 15.53
CA TYR A 483 17.78 10.55 15.22
C TYR A 483 17.88 11.04 13.77
N ASP A 484 17.44 10.21 12.82
CA ASP A 484 17.69 10.48 11.40
C ASP A 484 16.97 11.74 10.87
N PHE A 485 15.94 12.20 11.57
CA PHE A 485 15.17 13.39 11.24
C PHE A 485 15.64 14.66 11.97
N GLU A 486 16.73 14.63 12.74
CA GLU A 486 17.16 15.76 13.59
C GLU A 486 17.46 17.03 12.77
N GLU A 487 18.01 16.88 11.55
CA GLU A 487 18.30 18.03 10.68
C GLU A 487 17.04 18.61 10.01
N SER A 488 16.03 17.77 9.78
CA SER A 488 14.76 18.14 9.10
C SER A 488 13.71 18.65 10.09
N LEU A 489 13.74 18.17 11.34
CA LEU A 489 12.88 18.64 12.43
C LEU A 489 13.50 19.88 13.08
N SER A 490 13.34 21.00 12.39
CA SER A 490 13.83 22.30 12.83
C SER A 490 12.89 22.95 13.85
N THR A 491 13.47 23.59 14.87
CA THR A 491 12.78 24.54 15.76
C THR A 491 12.87 25.98 15.24
N SER A 492 13.34 26.19 14.00
CA SER A 492 13.54 27.54 13.44
C SER A 492 12.20 28.21 13.17
N ASP A 493 12.13 29.52 13.39
CA ASP A 493 10.91 30.30 13.15
C ASP A 493 10.36 30.20 11.72
N ALA A 494 11.16 29.73 10.75
CA ALA A 494 10.75 29.50 9.36
C ALA A 494 10.03 28.16 9.16
N ASP A 495 10.24 27.20 10.07
CA ASP A 495 9.72 25.82 10.02
C ASP A 495 8.71 25.53 11.16
N LEU A 496 8.48 26.51 12.05
CA LEU A 496 7.45 26.44 13.09
C LEU A 496 6.06 26.42 12.45
N PHE A 497 5.33 25.34 12.69
CA PHE A 497 3.93 25.21 12.30
C PHE A 497 3.08 25.12 13.57
N CYS A 498 2.12 26.03 13.75
CA CYS A 498 1.20 26.08 14.89
C CYS A 498 1.83 26.21 16.29
N ASP A 499 2.87 27.04 16.45
CA ASP A 499 3.61 27.23 17.72
C ASP A 499 4.24 25.93 18.29
N ALA A 500 4.17 24.82 17.57
CA ALA A 500 4.74 23.54 17.96
C ALA A 500 6.23 23.49 17.56
N ALA A 501 7.04 22.93 18.46
CA ALA A 501 8.48 23.11 18.45
C ALA A 501 9.26 22.39 17.33
N LEU A 502 8.62 21.55 16.50
CA LEU A 502 9.33 20.67 15.55
C LEU A 502 8.62 20.55 14.19
N GLY A 503 9.28 21.07 13.15
CA GLY A 503 9.17 20.73 11.71
C GLY A 503 7.80 20.89 11.01
N PRO A 504 7.75 20.72 9.68
CA PRO A 504 6.49 20.66 8.93
C PRO A 504 5.70 19.36 9.24
N PRO A 505 4.35 19.37 9.08
CA PRO A 505 3.47 18.27 9.47
C PRO A 505 3.85 16.88 8.95
N THR A 506 4.34 16.78 7.71
CA THR A 506 4.71 15.49 7.10
C THR A 506 6.01 14.93 7.66
N VAL A 507 7.05 15.75 7.79
CA VAL A 507 8.35 15.31 8.38
C VAL A 507 8.15 14.90 9.84
N LEU A 508 7.32 15.63 10.59
CA LEU A 508 6.94 15.26 11.96
C LEU A 508 6.25 13.89 12.01
N ALA A 509 5.34 13.64 11.07
CA ALA A 509 4.64 12.37 10.98
C ALA A 509 5.62 11.23 10.67
N GLN A 510 6.53 11.41 9.70
CA GLN A 510 7.53 10.41 9.32
C GLN A 510 8.44 10.06 10.51
N ALA A 511 8.93 11.07 11.23
CA ALA A 511 9.78 10.87 12.40
C ALA A 511 9.07 10.12 13.53
N CYS A 512 7.80 10.46 13.77
CA CYS A 512 6.98 9.77 14.76
C CYS A 512 6.75 8.30 14.39
N ASP A 513 6.44 8.02 13.12
CA ASP A 513 6.19 6.67 12.65
C ASP A 513 7.44 5.81 12.69
N ALA A 514 8.58 6.32 12.19
CA ALA A 514 9.86 5.64 12.30
C ALA A 514 10.22 5.33 13.76
N SER A 515 9.92 6.25 14.68
CA SER A 515 10.12 6.02 16.12
C SER A 515 9.16 4.98 16.69
N MET A 516 7.90 4.97 16.26
CA MET A 516 6.92 3.96 16.69
C MET A 516 7.34 2.57 16.21
N ASP A 517 7.72 2.44 14.94
CA ASP A 517 8.18 1.17 14.37
C ASP A 517 9.47 0.69 15.02
N PHE A 518 10.42 1.59 15.28
CA PHE A 518 11.67 1.26 15.98
C PHE A 518 11.43 0.83 17.44
N LEU A 519 10.65 1.60 18.21
CA LEU A 519 10.50 1.40 19.65
C LEU A 519 9.48 0.30 20.00
N LEU A 520 8.42 0.16 19.20
CA LEU A 520 7.27 -0.69 19.50
C LEU A 520 7.12 -1.86 18.51
N GLY A 521 7.70 -1.74 17.31
CA GLY A 521 7.50 -2.65 16.20
C GLY A 521 6.20 -2.37 15.43
N SER A 522 6.18 -2.76 14.15
CA SER A 522 5.10 -2.49 13.19
C SER A 522 3.71 -3.06 13.54
N SER A 523 3.62 -3.88 14.59
CA SER A 523 2.36 -4.48 15.07
C SER A 523 1.66 -3.72 16.19
N VAL A 524 2.22 -2.59 16.65
CA VAL A 524 1.70 -1.85 17.83
C VAL A 524 1.09 -0.52 17.40
N SER A 525 -0.18 -0.30 17.74
CA SER A 525 -0.87 0.97 17.49
C SER A 525 -0.79 1.95 18.67
N ILE A 526 -0.98 3.25 18.40
CA ILE A 526 -1.07 4.28 19.44
C ILE A 526 -2.18 3.97 20.45
N GLY A 527 -3.32 3.43 20.00
CA GLY A 527 -4.40 2.99 20.90
C GLY A 527 -3.97 1.87 21.84
N MET A 528 -3.23 0.87 21.31
CA MET A 528 -2.65 -0.20 22.12
C MET A 528 -1.66 0.34 23.15
N LEU A 529 -0.80 1.27 22.76
CA LEU A 529 0.15 1.92 23.64
C LEU A 529 -0.56 2.71 24.74
N THR A 530 -1.55 3.53 24.41
CA THR A 530 -2.33 4.31 25.39
C THR A 530 -3.03 3.41 26.40
N SER A 531 -3.67 2.33 25.93
CA SER A 531 -4.32 1.35 26.81
C SER A 531 -3.33 0.65 27.75
N THR A 532 -2.13 0.35 27.23
CA THR A 532 -1.01 -0.17 28.03
C THR A 532 -0.61 0.81 29.13
N ALA A 533 -0.37 2.05 28.75
CA ALA A 533 0.11 3.09 29.65
C ALA A 533 -0.89 3.33 30.80
N LYS A 534 -2.19 3.38 30.49
CA LYS A 534 -3.26 3.46 31.49
C LYS A 534 -3.25 2.26 32.44
N ALA A 535 -3.15 1.04 31.91
CA ALA A 535 -3.12 -0.17 32.72
C ALA A 535 -1.93 -0.20 33.71
N VAL A 536 -0.76 0.26 33.26
CA VAL A 536 0.46 0.35 34.07
C VAL A 536 0.30 1.39 35.20
N ASN A 537 -0.42 2.49 34.95
CA ASN A 537 -0.70 3.53 35.95
C ASN A 537 -1.89 3.21 36.89
N GLY A 538 -2.53 2.05 36.74
CA GLY A 538 -3.72 1.70 37.53
C GLY A 538 -4.98 2.50 37.13
N GLU A 539 -4.95 3.15 35.96
CA GLU A 539 -6.11 3.80 35.36
C GLU A 539 -6.95 2.78 34.57
N SER A 540 -8.23 3.06 34.37
CA SER A 540 -9.09 2.21 33.55
C SER A 540 -8.58 2.23 32.09
N PRO A 541 -8.23 1.08 31.50
CA PRO A 541 -7.81 1.02 30.09
C PRO A 541 -8.91 1.57 29.18
N ASP A 542 -8.52 2.28 28.11
CA ASP A 542 -9.46 2.55 27.02
C ASP A 542 -9.71 1.23 26.31
N PHE A 543 -10.85 0.61 26.56
CA PHE A 543 -11.24 -0.65 25.92
C PHE A 543 -11.73 -0.38 24.48
N GLY A 544 -10.79 0.07 23.66
CA GLY A 544 -10.83 0.20 22.23
C GLY A 544 -9.38 0.23 21.76
N PHE A 545 -8.92 -0.88 21.17
CA PHE A 545 -7.55 -1.17 20.75
C PHE A 545 -6.63 -1.80 21.81
N ALA A 546 -6.56 -3.13 21.68
CA ALA A 546 -5.54 -4.09 22.09
C ALA A 546 -5.52 -4.64 23.53
N ARG A 547 -5.36 -5.97 23.60
CA ARG A 547 -4.10 -6.65 23.97
C ARG A 547 -4.27 -8.18 23.81
N PRO A 548 -3.18 -8.93 23.54
CA PRO A 548 -2.38 -9.42 24.67
C PRO A 548 -0.85 -9.31 24.44
N PHE A 549 -0.23 -8.32 25.10
CA PHE A 549 1.19 -8.35 25.48
C PHE A 549 1.29 -8.21 27.00
N ILE A 550 0.77 -9.21 27.72
CA ILE A 550 1.04 -9.40 29.16
C ILE A 550 1.37 -10.88 29.37
N ARG A 551 2.55 -11.32 28.91
CA ARG A 551 3.19 -12.55 29.40
C ARG A 551 4.69 -12.70 29.12
N GLY A 552 5.40 -11.63 28.79
CA GLY A 552 6.86 -11.65 28.56
C GLY A 552 7.74 -11.12 29.70
N LEU A 553 7.18 -10.37 30.67
CA LEU A 553 7.98 -9.65 31.68
C LEU A 553 8.02 -10.31 33.07
N LEU A 554 7.51 -11.53 33.22
CA LEU A 554 7.65 -12.31 34.44
C LEU A 554 8.03 -13.75 34.08
N VAL A 555 9.12 -14.22 34.71
CA VAL A 555 9.71 -15.57 34.71
C VAL A 555 10.86 -15.80 33.72
N ASN A 556 12.09 -15.60 34.21
CA ASN A 556 13.11 -16.64 34.18
C ASN A 556 13.80 -16.71 35.54
N ASP A 557 13.24 -17.53 36.42
CA ASP A 557 13.89 -18.05 37.62
C ASP A 557 14.78 -19.26 37.25
N ASN A 558 15.87 -19.42 38.02
CA ASN A 558 16.83 -20.53 38.11
C ASN A 558 18.13 -20.36 37.29
N HIS A 559 19.36 -20.46 37.82
CA HIS A 559 19.93 -20.99 39.07
C HIS A 559 21.29 -20.27 39.32
N VAL A 560 21.93 -20.22 40.50
CA VAL A 560 22.70 -21.31 41.14
C VAL A 560 23.33 -20.79 42.47
N THR A 561 23.08 -21.53 43.58
CA THR A 561 23.87 -21.74 44.83
C THR A 561 24.47 -20.54 45.58
N HIS A 562 24.34 -20.41 46.91
CA HIS A 562 24.66 -21.41 47.92
C HIS A 562 24.07 -21.07 49.29
#